data_AF-A0A087TUS5-F1
#
_entry.id   AF-A0A087TUS5-F1
#
_cell.length_a   1.000
_cell.length_b   1.000
_cell.length_c   1.000
_cell.angle_alpha   90.00
_cell.angle_beta   90.00
_cell.angle_gamma   90.00
#
_symmetry.space_group_name_H-M   'P 1'
#
loop_
_entity.id
_entity.type
_entity.pdbx_description
1 polymer ?
#
loop_
_entity_poly.entity_id
_entity_poly.type
_entity_poly.pdbx_seq_one_letter_code
_entity_poly.pdbx_strand_id
1 'polypeptide(L)' 'MKLYCLSAHPNKPCSILTFKGTTIMLDCGLDMTSALMFLPLPLVYSSRLFNLPSWTPRNTT' A
#
# COMPACT_ATOMS: atom_id res chain seq x y z
N MET A 1 -7.47 -6.16 -32.73
CA MET A 1 -6.97 -5.89 -31.37
C MET A 1 -8.03 -6.37 -30.39
N LYS A 2 -7.66 -6.90 -29.21
CA LYS A 2 -8.63 -7.21 -28.16
C LYS A 2 -8.16 -6.61 -26.84
N LEU A 3 -9.08 -5.97 -26.13
CA LEU A 3 -8.85 -5.40 -24.81
C LEU A 3 -9.67 -6.21 -23.81
N TYR A 4 -9.03 -6.70 -22.75
CA TYR A 4 -9.65 -7.48 -21.69
C TYR A 4 -9.51 -6.74 -20.36
N CYS A 5 -10.57 -6.67 -19.57
CA CYS A 5 -10.49 -6.18 -18.21
C CYS A 5 -10.49 -7.37 -17.24
N LEU A 6 -9.47 -7.47 -16.39
CA LEU A 6 -9.32 -8.50 -15.36
C LEU A 6 -9.81 -8.04 -13.98
N SER A 7 -10.12 -6.77 -13.81
CA SER A 7 -10.61 -6.23 -12.54
C SER A 7 -12.05 -5.77 -12.63
N ALA A 8 -12.83 -6.09 -11.61
CA ALA A 8 -14.20 -5.60 -11.42
C ALA A 8 -14.27 -4.30 -10.59
N HIS A 9 -13.13 -3.83 -10.06
CA HIS A 9 -13.08 -2.63 -9.23
C HIS A 9 -12.76 -1.38 -10.06
N PRO A 10 -13.63 -0.35 -10.05
CA PRO A 10 -13.47 0.83 -10.91
C PRO A 10 -12.21 1.66 -10.59
N ASN A 11 -11.73 1.60 -9.35
CA ASN A 11 -10.54 2.34 -8.91
C ASN A 11 -9.24 1.52 -8.98
N LYS A 12 -9.32 0.24 -9.36
CA LYS A 12 -8.17 -0.65 -9.57
C LYS A 12 -8.35 -1.33 -10.92
N PRO A 13 -8.36 -0.60 -12.05
CA PRO A 13 -8.46 -1.23 -13.36
C PRO A 13 -7.30 -2.21 -13.54
N CYS A 14 -7.51 -3.26 -14.34
CA CYS A 14 -6.46 -4.17 -14.79
C CYS A 14 -6.79 -4.61 -16.20
N SER A 15 -6.06 -4.07 -17.18
CA SER A 15 -6.39 -4.21 -18.60
C SER A 15 -5.29 -4.95 -19.36
N ILE A 16 -5.67 -5.87 -20.23
CA ILE A 16 -4.76 -6.56 -21.14
C ILE A 16 -5.10 -6.16 -22.57
N LEU A 17 -4.14 -5.56 -23.26
CA LEU A 17 -4.22 -5.29 -24.69
C LEU A 17 -3.47 -6.39 -25.45
N THR A 18 -4.16 -6.99 -26.43
CA THR A 18 -3.56 -7.96 -27.34
C THR A 18 -3.58 -7.45 -28.77
N PHE A 19 -2.40 -7.36 -29.38
CA PHE A 19 -2.22 -6.87 -30.74
C PHE A 19 -1.06 -7.61 -31.42
N LYS A 20 -1.33 -8.20 -32.60
CA LYS A 20 -0.33 -8.88 -33.45
C LYS A 20 0.57 -9.89 -32.70
N GLY A 21 0.00 -10.64 -31.75
CA GLY A 21 0.74 -11.62 -30.95
C GLY A 21 1.47 -11.04 -29.73
N THR A 22 1.54 -9.71 -29.59
CA THR A 22 2.03 -9.04 -28.38
C THR A 22 0.89 -8.89 -27.37
N THR A 23 1.18 -9.23 -26.11
CA THR A 23 0.28 -9.05 -24.97
C THR A 23 0.89 -7.99 -24.05
N ILE A 24 0.14 -6.93 -23.77
CA ILE A 24 0.57 -5.81 -22.93
C ILE A 24 -0.39 -5.70 -21.76
N MET A 25 0.15 -5.69 -20.54
CA MET A 25 -0.62 -5.47 -19.31
C MET A 25 -0.54 -4.00 -18.92
N LEU A 26 -1.71 -3.36 -18.79
CA LEU A 26 -1.89 -1.94 -18.53
C LEU A 26 -2.61 -1.77 -17.21
N ASP A 27 -2.03 -0.96 -16.32
CA ASP A 27 -2.51 -0.67 -14.96
C ASP A 27 -2.93 -1.92 -14.21
N CYS A 28 -2.07 -2.61 -13.48
CA CYS A 28 -2.52 -3.65 -12.56
C CYS A 28 -1.83 -3.37 -11.22
N GLY A 29 -2.45 -2.49 -10.44
CA GLY A 29 -2.02 -2.23 -9.08
C GLY A 29 -2.18 -3.52 -8.27
N LEU A 30 -1.06 -4.13 -7.87
CA LEU A 30 -1.05 -5.19 -6.87
C LEU A 30 -1.70 -4.63 -5.60
N ASP A 31 -2.66 -5.36 -5.04
CA ASP A 31 -3.22 -4.98 -3.76
C ASP A 31 -2.12 -5.08 -2.70
N MET A 32 -1.60 -3.91 -2.28
CA MET A 32 -0.52 -3.80 -1.31
C MET A 32 -0.96 -4.16 0.11
N THR A 33 -2.18 -4.65 0.30
CA THR A 33 -2.64 -5.27 1.55
C THR A 33 -1.70 -6.38 2.00
N SER A 34 -1.11 -7.13 1.07
CA SER A 34 -0.05 -8.10 1.39
C SER A 34 1.25 -7.45 1.89
N ALA A 35 1.59 -6.25 1.41
CA ALA A 35 2.72 -5.47 1.89
C ALA A 35 2.50 -4.92 3.32
N LEU A 36 1.24 -4.78 3.75
CA LEU A 36 0.92 -4.40 5.14
C LEU A 36 1.43 -5.42 6.16
N MET A 37 1.57 -6.70 5.78
CA MET A 37 2.19 -7.73 6.63
C MET A 37 3.69 -7.52 6.85
N PHE A 38 4.33 -6.68 6.03
CA PHE A 38 5.73 -6.31 6.17
C PHE A 38 5.95 -4.93 6.79
N LEU A 39 4.87 -4.18 7.10
CA LEU A 39 5.06 -2.96 7.88
C LEU A 39 5.59 -3.34 9.26
N PRO A 40 6.57 -2.57 9.78
CA PRO A 40 7.04 -2.76 11.14
C PRO A 40 5.82 -2.71 12.06
N LEU A 41 5.71 -3.71 12.94
CA LEU A 41 4.65 -3.79 13.94
C LEU A 41 4.49 -2.40 14.58
N PRO A 42 3.25 -1.88 14.70
CA PRO A 42 3.03 -0.61 15.38
C PRO A 42 3.74 -0.70 16.73
N LEU A 43 4.63 0.27 17.00
CA LEU A 43 5.53 0.31 18.15
C LEU A 43 4.83 -0.36 19.33
N VAL A 44 5.27 -1.58 19.65
CA VAL A 44 4.73 -2.32 20.79
C VAL A 44 4.80 -1.34 21.95
N TYR A 45 3.64 -1.03 22.55
CA TYR A 45 3.56 -0.17 23.72
C TYR A 45 4.38 -0.82 24.82
N SER A 46 5.68 -0.51 24.82
CA SER A 46 6.59 -0.98 25.83
C SER A 46 6.15 -0.30 27.11
N SER A 47 5.88 -1.08 28.15
CA SER A 47 5.60 -0.55 29.48
C SER A 47 6.69 0.43 29.92
N ARG A 48 7.94 0.20 29.48
CA ARG A 48 9.05 1.13 29.68
C ARG A 48 8.84 2.48 28.99
N LEU A 49 8.36 2.50 27.75
CA LEU A 49 8.06 3.73 26.99
C LEU A 49 6.81 4.44 27.52
N PHE A 50 5.77 3.68 27.91
CA PHE A 50 4.55 4.23 28.50
C PHE A 50 4.81 4.92 29.84
N ASN A 51 5.77 4.41 30.62
CA ASN A 51 6.17 4.97 31.91
C ASN A 51 7.23 6.08 31.81
N LEU A 52 7.60 6.54 30.60
CA LEU A 52 8.52 7.68 30.48
C LEU A 52 7.79 8.98 30.86
N PRO A 53 8.47 9.91 31.55
CA PRO A 53 7.91 11.23 31.82
C PRO A 53 7.65 11.97 30.51
N SER A 54 6.54 12.70 30.45
CA SER A 54 6.20 13.55 29.31
C SER A 54 7.31 14.60 29.13
N TRP A 55 7.94 14.61 27.96
CA TRP A 55 8.97 15.60 27.65
C TRP A 55 8.31 16.90 27.21
N THR A 56 8.53 17.97 27.97
CA THR A 56 8.12 19.32 27.59
C THR A 56 9.28 20.02 26.85
N PRO A 57 9.08 20.52 25.63
CA PRO A 57 10.12 21.30 24.94
C PRO A 57 10.48 22.55 25.74
N ARG A 58 11.78 22.82 25.85
CA ARG A 58 12.34 23.91 26.66
C ARG A 58 11.93 25.32 26.19
N ASN A 59 11.37 25.45 24.99
CA ASN A 59 11.06 26.73 24.37
C ASN A 59 9.56 26.84 24.11
N THR A 60 8.80 27.08 25.16
CA THR A 60 7.42 27.62 25.08
C THR A 60 7.36 28.90 25.91
N THR A 61 8.08 29.92 25.44
CA THR A 61 7.95 31.33 25.85
C THR A 61 8.26 32.19 24.64
#